data_AF-A0A2G4SYE4-F1
#
_entry.id   AF-A0A2G4SYE4-F1
#
_cell.length_a   1.000
_cell.length_b   1.000
_cell.length_c   1.000
_cell.angle_alpha   90.00
_cell.angle_beta   90.00
_cell.angle_gamma   90.00
#
_symmetry.space_group_name_H-M   'P 1'
#
loop_
_entity.id
_entity.type
_entity.pdbx_description
1 polymer ?
#
loop_
_entity_poly.entity_id
_entity_poly.type
_entity_poly.pdbx_seq_one_letter_code
_entity_poly.pdbx_strand_id
1 'polypeptide(L)'
;MMFMVKKNGYEPYFVPREEELVAMTVQLKSMHATFNKRQVYRVDGVRLGAAEDVEVAILETAGPFKSDDKLKVTFDNSKGMLALLAMLKTIADMYKYALIDEFKRFKL
;
A
#
# COMPACT_ATOMS: atom_id res chain seq x y z
N MET A 1 4.65 20.53 -18.22
CA MET A 1 5.19 19.42 -19.02
C MET A 1 4.52 18.14 -18.51
N MET A 2 3.70 17.51 -19.35
CA MET A 2 2.88 16.34 -19.02
C MET A 2 3.76 15.09 -19.11
N PHE A 3 3.95 14.35 -18.02
CA PHE A 3 4.56 13.02 -18.11
C PHE A 3 3.45 11.99 -18.29
N MET A 4 3.21 11.65 -19.55
CA MET A 4 2.47 10.46 -19.93
C MET A 4 3.35 9.25 -19.62
N VAL A 5 2.94 8.38 -18.69
CA VAL A 5 3.56 7.06 -18.54
C VAL A 5 2.50 6.03 -18.86
N LYS A 6 2.54 5.50 -20.08
CA LYS A 6 1.90 4.23 -20.42
C LYS A 6 2.73 3.44 -21.43
N LYS A 7 2.76 2.12 -21.16
CA LYS A 7 3.30 0.94 -21.88
C LYS A 7 4.64 0.44 -21.35
N ASN A 8 4.84 -0.82 -20.93
CA ASN A 8 4.02 -2.04 -20.96
C ASN A 8 4.69 -3.12 -20.07
N GLY A 9 3.94 -4.15 -19.67
CA GLY A 9 4.48 -5.51 -19.50
C GLY A 9 4.39 -6.09 -18.09
N TYR A 10 5.53 -6.19 -17.40
CA TYR A 10 5.68 -6.90 -16.13
C TYR A 10 6.94 -6.41 -15.39
N GLU A 11 7.39 -5.17 -15.60
CA GLU A 11 8.62 -4.67 -14.94
C GLU A 11 8.27 -3.82 -13.72
N PRO A 12 8.75 -4.19 -12.51
CA PRO A 12 8.54 -3.40 -11.32
C PRO A 12 9.22 -2.04 -11.46
N TYR A 13 8.52 -0.96 -11.14
CA TYR A 13 9.10 0.38 -11.16
C TYR A 13 8.95 1.07 -9.80
N PHE A 14 9.92 1.93 -9.49
CA PHE A 14 9.92 2.77 -8.29
C PHE A 14 9.52 4.19 -8.65
N VAL A 15 8.60 4.76 -7.87
CA VAL A 15 8.21 6.17 -7.99
C VAL A 15 8.67 6.92 -6.74
N PRO A 16 9.70 7.80 -6.85
CA PRO A 16 10.12 8.65 -5.74
C PRO A 16 9.17 9.85 -5.60
N ARG A 17 8.46 9.96 -4.47
CA ARG A 17 7.62 11.09 -3.96
C ARG A 17 6.50 10.54 -3.05
N GLU A 18 5.77 11.42 -2.35
CA GLU A 18 4.50 11.06 -1.69
C GLU A 18 3.43 10.63 -2.71
N GLU A 19 3.32 9.33 -2.95
CA GLU A 19 2.28 8.71 -3.79
C GLU A 19 1.19 8.07 -2.93
N GLU A 20 -0.04 8.14 -3.40
CA GLU A 20 -1.18 7.49 -2.73
C GLU A 20 -1.01 5.98 -2.73
N LEU A 21 -1.16 5.36 -1.56
CA LEU A 21 -1.17 3.90 -1.41
C LEU A 21 -2.54 3.35 -1.81
N VAL A 22 -2.62 2.77 -3.00
CA VAL A 22 -3.86 2.28 -3.62
C VAL A 22 -4.53 1.20 -2.77
N ALA A 23 -3.76 0.29 -2.16
CA ALA A 23 -4.25 -0.76 -1.28
C ALA A 23 -5.10 -0.21 -0.13
N MET A 24 -4.69 0.91 0.47
CA MET A 24 -5.45 1.53 1.54
C MET A 24 -6.76 2.14 1.02
N THR A 25 -6.73 2.76 -0.16
CA THR A 25 -7.94 3.27 -0.81
C THR A 25 -8.92 2.15 -1.18
N VAL A 26 -8.43 1.00 -1.66
CA VAL A 26 -9.25 -0.19 -1.95
C VAL A 26 -9.93 -0.70 -0.69
N GLN A 27 -9.19 -0.89 0.40
CA GLN A 27 -9.74 -1.41 1.65
C GLN A 27 -10.65 -0.39 2.36
N LEU A 28 -10.35 0.90 2.28
CA LEU A 28 -11.25 1.93 2.83
C LEU A 28 -12.59 1.99 2.09
N LYS A 29 -12.57 1.85 0.74
CA LYS A 29 -13.79 1.77 -0.08
C LYS A 29 -14.59 0.50 0.19
N SER A 30 -13.92 -0.63 0.46
CA SER A 30 -14.62 -1.87 0.82
C SER A 30 -15.28 -1.79 2.20
N MET A 31 -14.72 -1.00 3.12
CA MET A 31 -15.24 -0.81 4.48
C MET A 31 -16.31 0.30 4.61
N HIS A 32 -16.26 1.37 3.80
CA HIS A 32 -17.10 2.56 3.96
C HIS A 32 -17.71 3.05 2.64
N ALA A 33 -19.00 3.42 2.66
CA ALA A 33 -19.69 4.03 1.51
C ALA A 33 -19.31 5.52 1.28
N THR A 34 -18.79 6.22 2.30
CA THR A 34 -18.36 7.63 2.22
C THR A 34 -16.86 7.76 2.41
N PHE A 35 -16.14 7.90 1.30
CA PHE A 35 -14.69 8.03 1.23
C PHE A 35 -14.24 9.48 1.46
N ASN A 36 -13.36 9.73 2.45
CA ASN A 36 -12.73 11.04 2.65
C ASN A 36 -11.26 11.00 2.18
N LYS A 37 -10.89 11.92 1.30
CA LYS A 37 -9.50 12.06 0.79
C LYS A 37 -8.46 12.26 1.89
N ARG A 38 -8.84 12.74 3.08
CA ARG A 38 -7.93 12.89 4.24
C ARG A 38 -7.53 11.56 4.89
N GLN A 39 -8.26 10.48 4.60
CA GLN A 39 -7.97 9.14 5.12
C GLN A 39 -7.01 8.37 4.20
N VAL A 40 -6.72 8.92 3.02
CA VAL A 40 -5.78 8.33 2.06
C VAL A 40 -4.37 8.54 2.58
N TYR A 41 -3.65 7.44 2.71
CA TYR A 41 -2.25 7.48 3.09
C TYR A 41 -1.37 7.64 1.85
N ARG A 42 -0.31 8.44 2.00
CA ARG A 42 0.70 8.67 0.98
C ARG A 42 2.05 8.29 1.55
N VAL A 43 2.85 7.57 0.77
CA VAL A 43 4.17 7.10 1.20
C VAL A 43 5.26 7.68 0.31
N ASP A 44 6.45 7.84 0.85
CA ASP A 44 7.61 8.38 0.14
C ASP A 44 8.08 7.53 -1.05
N GLY A 45 7.75 6.24 -1.02
CA GLY A 45 8.16 5.29 -2.04
C GLY A 45 7.27 4.07 -2.16
N VAL A 46 6.66 3.91 -3.34
CA VAL A 46 5.92 2.72 -3.74
C VAL A 46 6.64 1.99 -4.86
N ARG A 47 6.59 0.65 -4.81
CA ARG A 47 6.94 -0.25 -5.90
C ARG A 47 5.73 -1.10 -6.26
N LEU A 48 5.39 -1.15 -7.54
CA LEU A 48 4.43 -2.12 -8.06
C LEU A 48 5.18 -3.38 -8.50
N GLY A 49 4.70 -4.54 -8.08
CA GLY A 49 5.26 -5.84 -8.43
C GLY A 49 5.11 -6.15 -9.92
N ALA A 50 6.07 -6.92 -10.45
CA ALA A 50 6.07 -7.42 -11.83
C ALA A 50 4.81 -8.22 -12.15
N ALA A 51 4.41 -9.08 -11.21
CA ALA A 51 3.29 -9.98 -11.34
C ALA A 51 2.06 -9.38 -10.65
N GLU A 52 0.97 -9.24 -11.41
CA GLU A 52 -0.40 -8.98 -10.93
C GLU A 52 -0.63 -7.62 -10.23
N ASP A 53 0.20 -6.60 -10.50
CA ASP A 53 0.04 -5.25 -9.95
C ASP A 53 0.00 -5.18 -8.41
N VAL A 54 0.70 -6.10 -7.74
CA VAL A 54 0.82 -6.08 -6.27
C VAL A 54 1.58 -4.84 -5.81
N GLU A 55 0.91 -3.98 -5.05
CA GLU A 55 1.50 -2.78 -4.48
C GLU A 55 2.32 -3.07 -3.22
N VAL A 56 3.55 -2.57 -3.17
CA VAL A 56 4.45 -2.67 -2.01
C VAL A 56 5.04 -1.31 -1.69
N ALA A 57 4.81 -0.81 -0.47
CA ALA A 57 5.53 0.35 0.06
C ALA A 57 6.97 -0.07 0.41
N ILE A 58 7.97 0.62 -0.15
CA ILE A 58 9.39 0.29 0.05
C ILE A 58 10.12 1.31 0.92
N LEU A 59 9.56 2.51 1.07
CA LEU A 59 10.15 3.57 1.86
C LEU A 59 9.06 4.44 2.46
N GLU A 60 9.17 4.64 3.76
CA GLU A 60 8.48 5.69 4.50
C GLU A 60 9.49 6.30 5.47
N THR A 61 9.64 7.62 5.42
CA THR A 61 10.52 8.34 6.34
C THR A 61 9.70 8.99 7.45
N ALA A 62 10.12 8.75 8.70
CA ALA A 62 9.51 9.39 9.86
C ALA A 62 9.97 10.85 9.94
N GLY A 63 9.17 11.75 9.38
CA GLY A 63 9.53 13.16 9.23
C GLY A 63 10.81 13.44 8.43
N PRO A 64 11.23 14.71 8.36
CA PRO A 64 12.45 15.05 7.64
C PRO A 64 13.65 14.34 8.27
N PHE A 65 14.63 13.97 7.45
CA PHE A 65 15.84 13.27 7.88
C PHE A 65 16.47 13.94 9.12
N LYS A 66 16.73 13.16 10.19
CA LYS A 66 17.20 13.61 11.52
C LYS A 66 16.19 14.40 12.38
N SER A 67 14.90 14.30 12.10
CA SER A 67 13.86 14.80 13.00
C SER A 67 13.74 13.89 14.23
N ASP A 68 14.00 14.42 15.42
CA ASP A 68 13.85 13.73 16.72
C ASP A 68 12.46 13.96 17.36
N ASP A 69 11.48 14.42 16.58
CA ASP A 69 10.12 14.60 17.07
C ASP A 69 9.45 13.24 17.28
N LYS A 70 9.50 12.76 18.52
CA LYS A 70 8.93 11.47 18.93
C LYS A 70 7.44 11.34 18.60
N LEU A 71 6.66 12.43 18.69
CA LEU A 71 5.23 12.37 18.37
C LEU A 71 5.01 12.10 16.89
N LYS A 72 5.81 12.77 16.04
CA LYS A 72 5.77 12.57 14.60
C LYS A 72 6.23 11.17 14.21
N VAL A 73 7.32 10.68 14.80
CA VAL A 73 7.82 9.32 14.56
C VAL A 73 6.78 8.26 14.95
N THR A 74 6.16 8.37 16.13
CA THR A 74 5.11 7.44 16.56
C THR A 74 3.89 7.49 15.64
N PHE A 75 3.52 8.68 15.17
CA PHE A 75 2.41 8.85 14.24
C PHE A 75 2.70 8.20 12.89
N ASP A 76 3.86 8.46 12.29
CA ASP A 76 4.26 7.90 11.00
C ASP A 76 4.45 6.37 11.09
N ASN A 77 4.97 5.83 12.20
CA ASN A 77 5.01 4.38 12.45
C ASN A 77 3.61 3.75 12.47
N SER A 78 2.64 4.41 13.12
CA SER A 78 1.26 3.91 13.18
C SER A 78 0.61 3.91 11.79
N LYS A 79 0.89 4.92 10.96
CA LYS A 79 0.44 4.93 9.56
C LYS A 79 1.09 3.78 8.77
N GLY A 80 2.39 3.58 8.92
CA GLY A 80 3.11 2.49 8.26
C GLY A 80 2.55 1.12 8.61
N MET A 81 2.17 0.87 9.87
CA MET A 81 1.51 -0.38 10.27
C MET A 81 0.13 -0.55 9.63
N LEU A 82 -0.70 0.50 9.60
CA LEU A 82 -2.02 0.44 8.96
C LEU A 82 -1.91 0.22 7.45
N ALA A 83 -0.95 0.88 6.81
CA ALA A 83 -0.62 0.70 5.41
C ALA A 83 -0.20 -0.75 5.10
N LEU A 84 0.68 -1.32 5.93
CA LEU A 84 1.09 -2.72 5.83
C LEU A 84 -0.12 -3.66 5.93
N LEU A 85 -1.00 -3.44 6.90
CA LEU A 85 -2.19 -4.26 7.06
C LEU A 85 -3.12 -4.17 5.84
N ALA A 86 -3.31 -2.98 5.27
CA ALA A 86 -4.10 -2.78 4.06
C ALA A 86 -3.49 -3.49 2.84
N MET A 87 -2.16 -3.42 2.67
CA MET A 87 -1.45 -4.16 1.62
C MET A 87 -1.63 -5.68 1.78
N LEU A 88 -1.39 -6.21 2.98
CA LEU A 88 -1.56 -7.65 3.27
C LEU A 88 -2.98 -8.12 3.00
N LYS A 89 -4.00 -7.35 3.42
CA LYS A 89 -5.40 -7.67 3.16
C LYS A 89 -5.73 -7.64 1.67
N THR A 90 -5.22 -6.65 0.94
CA THR A 90 -5.43 -6.55 -0.51
C THR A 90 -4.81 -7.73 -1.24
N ILE A 91 -3.59 -8.13 -0.89
CA ILE A 91 -2.97 -9.36 -1.41
C ILE A 91 -3.83 -10.57 -1.08
N ALA A 92 -4.30 -10.71 0.15
CA ALA A 92 -5.16 -11.83 0.54
C ALA A 92 -6.50 -11.87 -0.24
N ASP A 93 -7.03 -10.71 -0.62
CA ASP A 93 -8.26 -10.61 -1.43
C ASP A 93 -8.03 -10.93 -2.92
N MET A 94 -6.82 -10.72 -3.42
CA MET A 94 -6.45 -11.05 -4.81
C MET A 94 -6.33 -12.57 -5.03
N TYR A 95 -5.84 -13.30 -4.03
CA TYR A 95 -5.61 -14.73 -4.13
C TYR A 95 -6.73 -15.53 -3.48
N LYS A 96 -7.50 -16.26 -4.29
CA LYS A 96 -8.59 -17.13 -3.84
C LYS A 96 -8.20 -18.07 -2.67
N TYR A 97 -6.98 -18.58 -2.68
CA TYR A 97 -6.49 -19.52 -1.66
C TYR A 97 -5.84 -18.87 -0.44
N ALA A 98 -5.72 -17.53 -0.41
CA ALA A 98 -5.19 -16.81 0.74
C ALA A 98 -6.25 -16.62 1.85
N LEU A 99 -7.53 -16.89 1.57
CA LEU A 99 -8.56 -16.98 2.60
C LEU A 99 -8.35 -18.23 3.44
N ILE A 100 -8.34 -18.08 4.77
CA ILE A 100 -8.18 -19.19 5.72
C ILE A 100 -9.20 -20.31 5.44
N ASP A 101 -10.44 -19.96 5.09
CA ASP A 101 -11.50 -20.94 4.83
C ASP A 101 -11.32 -21.68 3.50
N GLU A 102 -10.67 -21.07 2.51
CA GLU A 102 -10.29 -21.74 1.25
C GLU A 102 -9.03 -22.59 1.47
N PHE A 103 -8.03 -22.07 2.20
CA PHE A 103 -6.83 -22.81 2.57
C PHE A 103 -7.15 -24.08 3.36
N LYS A 104 -8.06 -24.03 4.32
CA LYS A 104 -8.53 -25.22 5.08
C LYS A 104 -9.16 -26.30 4.21
N ARG A 105 -9.69 -25.96 3.02
CA ARG A 105 -10.26 -26.93 2.08
C ARG A 105 -9.18 -27.66 1.28
N PHE A 106 -7.97 -27.10 1.19
CA PHE A 106 -6.82 -27.82 0.64
C PHE A 106 -6.33 -28.84 1.68
N LYS A 107 -6.63 -30.11 1.41
CA LYS A 107 -5.90 -31.22 2.03
C LYS A 107 -4.63 -31.43 1.22
N LEU A 108 -3.50 -30.93 1.72
CA LEU A 108 -2.18 -31.43 1.33
C LEU A 108 -1.94 -32.80 1.98
#